data_AF-A5UJG7-F1
#
_entry.id   AF-A5UJG7-F1
#
_cell.length_a   1.000
_cell.length_b   1.000
_cell.length_c   1.000
_cell.angle_alpha   90.00
_cell.angle_beta   90.00
_cell.angle_gamma   90.00
#
_symmetry.space_group_name_H-M   'P 1'
#
loop_
_entity.id
_entity.type
_entity.pdbx_description
1 polymer ?
#
loop_
_entity_poly.entity_id
_entity_poly.type
_entity_poly.pdbx_seq_one_letter_code
_entity_poly.pdbx_strand_id
1 'polypeptide(L)'
;MIPKSHPRYESLVLRDKIVKAQKEGYLAESAMIAHGRGEAFDYLLGEKTTFPAKRAMYAAVATILLSENPVISVNGNTTALAIDEVIQFAKTVNAKIEINLFYRTDERVEKITELYKKHGYSQILGTKDDDIKYLKSIKNERASASKTGIYSADTVLVPLEDGDRAEILSKTGKKTITIDLNPLSRTSQTSDISIVDNVVRAFPFMTEIAKDLKTQDKQLLINMINDFDNRKNLKEALKLFKNK
;
A
#
# COMPACT_ATOMS: atom_id res chain seq x y z
N MET A 1 -16.38 -17.81 -16.44
CA MET A 1 -14.96 -17.98 -16.04
C MET A 1 -14.10 -17.40 -17.16
N ILE A 2 -13.13 -16.54 -16.87
CA ILE A 2 -12.30 -15.88 -17.90
C ILE A 2 -11.19 -16.86 -18.33
N PRO A 3 -11.00 -17.15 -19.64
CA PRO A 3 -9.94 -18.05 -20.10
C PRO A 3 -8.54 -17.49 -19.81
N LYS A 4 -7.61 -18.32 -19.32
CA LYS A 4 -6.19 -17.92 -19.11
C LYS A 4 -5.47 -17.47 -20.37
N SER A 5 -5.92 -17.96 -21.54
CA SER A 5 -5.42 -17.55 -22.85
C SER A 5 -5.89 -16.16 -23.29
N HIS A 6 -6.82 -15.53 -22.55
CA HIS A 6 -7.33 -14.22 -22.91
C HIS A 6 -6.22 -13.16 -22.76
N PRO A 7 -6.01 -12.28 -23.75
CA PRO A 7 -4.92 -11.28 -23.72
C PRO A 7 -5.04 -10.26 -22.58
N ARG A 8 -6.24 -10.15 -21.99
CA ARG A 8 -6.57 -9.28 -20.85
C ARG A 8 -6.86 -10.05 -19.56
N TYR A 9 -6.46 -11.32 -19.49
CA TYR A 9 -6.84 -12.21 -18.39
C TYR A 9 -6.60 -11.59 -17.01
N GLU A 10 -5.40 -11.07 -16.76
CA GLU A 10 -5.03 -10.48 -15.47
C GLU A 10 -5.94 -9.29 -15.10
N SER A 11 -6.05 -8.29 -15.98
CA SER A 11 -6.94 -7.12 -15.77
C SER A 11 -8.38 -7.54 -15.50
N LEU A 12 -8.93 -8.51 -16.23
CA LEU A 12 -10.31 -9.00 -16.01
C LEU A 12 -10.47 -9.75 -14.68
N VAL A 13 -9.46 -10.51 -14.25
CA VAL A 13 -9.47 -11.19 -12.95
C VAL A 13 -9.46 -10.16 -11.81
N LEU A 14 -8.67 -9.09 -11.92
CA LEU A 14 -8.64 -8.03 -10.89
C LEU A 14 -9.97 -7.29 -10.80
N ARG A 15 -10.63 -7.01 -11.94
CA ARG A 15 -11.99 -6.45 -11.95
C ARG A 15 -12.99 -7.36 -11.26
N ASP A 16 -12.95 -8.66 -11.55
CA ASP A 16 -13.85 -9.63 -10.92
C ASP A 16 -13.62 -9.71 -9.39
N LYS A 17 -12.37 -9.66 -8.91
CA LYS A 17 -12.05 -9.55 -7.49
C LYS A 17 -12.72 -8.32 -6.86
N ILE A 18 -12.59 -7.15 -7.48
CA ILE A 18 -13.20 -5.90 -6.98
C ILE A 18 -14.74 -5.97 -6.99
N VAL A 19 -15.34 -6.52 -8.04
CA VAL A 19 -16.81 -6.68 -8.11
C VAL A 19 -17.32 -7.62 -7.02
N LYS A 20 -16.61 -8.73 -6.76
CA LYS A 20 -16.96 -9.66 -5.67
C LYS A 20 -16.80 -8.99 -4.30
N ALA A 21 -15.69 -8.29 -4.09
CA ALA A 21 -15.44 -7.55 -2.87
C ALA A 21 -16.51 -6.48 -2.57
N GLN A 22 -17.01 -5.80 -3.63
CA GLN A 22 -18.14 -4.87 -3.51
C GLN A 22 -19.41 -5.59 -3.06
N LYS A 23 -19.73 -6.75 -3.63
CA LYS A 23 -20.90 -7.56 -3.25
C LYS A 23 -20.79 -8.14 -1.84
N GLU A 24 -19.59 -8.48 -1.41
CA GLU A 24 -19.29 -8.94 -0.05
C GLU A 24 -19.33 -7.78 0.97
N GLY A 25 -19.33 -6.52 0.50
CA GLY A 25 -19.66 -5.34 1.29
C GLY A 25 -18.51 -4.80 2.14
N TYR A 26 -17.25 -5.12 1.82
CA TYR A 26 -16.08 -4.53 2.49
C TYR A 26 -15.38 -3.43 1.67
N LEU A 27 -15.94 -3.08 0.50
CA LEU A 27 -15.54 -1.92 -0.29
C LEU A 27 -16.45 -0.72 -0.05
N ALA A 28 -15.91 0.49 -0.23
CA ALA A 28 -16.72 1.69 -0.38
C ALA A 28 -17.33 1.76 -1.80
N GLU A 29 -18.45 2.46 -1.99
CA GLU A 29 -19.05 2.66 -3.32
C GLU A 29 -18.06 3.26 -4.34
N SER A 30 -17.17 4.16 -3.88
CA SER A 30 -16.14 4.77 -4.71
C SER A 30 -14.94 3.87 -5.02
N ALA A 31 -14.86 2.68 -4.44
CA ALA A 31 -13.73 1.74 -4.59
C ALA A 31 -13.55 1.28 -6.04
N MET A 32 -14.64 1.00 -6.74
CA MET A 32 -14.62 0.60 -8.16
C MET A 32 -14.11 1.73 -9.05
N ILE A 33 -14.49 2.97 -8.74
CA ILE A 33 -14.00 4.17 -9.45
C ILE A 33 -12.50 4.32 -9.23
N ALA A 34 -12.03 4.14 -7.99
CA ALA A 34 -10.61 4.17 -7.66
C ALA A 34 -9.82 3.09 -8.41
N HIS A 35 -10.37 1.87 -8.51
CA HIS A 35 -9.77 0.80 -9.30
C HIS A 35 -9.66 1.17 -10.79
N GLY A 36 -10.74 1.68 -11.39
CA GLY A 36 -10.74 2.10 -12.80
C GLY A 36 -9.73 3.22 -13.11
N ARG A 37 -9.55 4.18 -12.18
CA ARG A 37 -8.47 5.18 -12.31
C ARG A 37 -7.10 4.53 -12.31
N GLY A 38 -6.87 3.59 -11.39
CA GLY A 38 -5.63 2.81 -11.33
C GLY A 38 -5.37 2.08 -12.63
N GLU A 39 -6.38 1.35 -13.14
CA GLU A 39 -6.27 0.66 -14.44
C GLU A 39 -5.84 1.63 -15.55
N ALA A 40 -6.47 2.80 -15.68
CA ALA A 40 -6.11 3.78 -16.72
C ALA A 40 -4.62 4.17 -16.67
N PHE A 41 -4.06 4.40 -15.49
CA PHE A 41 -2.61 4.64 -15.34
C PHE A 41 -1.78 3.38 -15.65
N ASP A 42 -2.26 2.20 -15.27
CA ASP A 42 -1.57 0.94 -15.55
C ASP A 42 -1.49 0.66 -17.07
N TYR A 43 -2.56 0.96 -17.82
CA TYR A 43 -2.55 0.91 -19.29
C TYR A 43 -1.45 1.80 -19.88
N LEU A 44 -1.33 3.05 -19.41
CA LEU A 44 -0.29 3.97 -19.87
C LEU A 44 1.11 3.48 -19.48
N LEU A 45 1.26 2.89 -18.29
CA LEU A 45 2.50 2.26 -17.84
C LEU A 45 2.83 0.99 -18.66
N GLY A 46 1.83 0.42 -19.32
CA GLY A 46 1.86 -0.83 -20.09
C GLY A 46 1.86 -2.06 -19.22
N GLU A 47 1.14 -2.00 -18.10
CA GLU A 47 0.78 -3.14 -17.25
C GLU A 47 2.00 -3.94 -16.77
N LYS A 48 3.10 -3.24 -16.48
CA LYS A 48 4.37 -3.83 -16.09
C LYS A 48 5.08 -3.01 -15.02
N THR A 49 5.83 -3.70 -14.18
CA THR A 49 6.74 -3.08 -13.22
C THR A 49 7.91 -2.41 -13.96
N THR A 50 8.09 -1.11 -13.74
CA THR A 50 9.11 -0.29 -14.43
C THR A 50 10.38 -0.14 -13.61
N PHE A 51 11.46 0.37 -14.22
CA PHE A 51 12.72 0.60 -13.50
C PHE A 51 12.58 1.60 -12.34
N PRO A 52 11.90 2.78 -12.49
CA PRO A 52 11.65 3.67 -11.36
C PRO A 52 10.82 3.01 -10.24
N ALA A 53 9.86 2.14 -10.60
CA ALA A 53 9.09 1.39 -9.61
C ALA A 53 9.98 0.42 -8.82
N LYS A 54 10.83 -0.37 -9.51
CA LYS A 54 11.79 -1.27 -8.84
C LYS A 54 12.73 -0.52 -7.92
N ARG A 55 13.28 0.62 -8.37
CA ARG A 55 14.17 1.46 -7.54
C ARG A 55 13.48 1.91 -6.25
N ALA A 56 12.22 2.36 -6.35
CA ALA A 56 11.42 2.73 -5.18
C ALA A 56 11.14 1.53 -4.26
N MET A 57 10.88 0.33 -4.81
CA MET A 57 10.67 -0.88 -4.01
C MET A 57 11.93 -1.25 -3.19
N TYR A 58 13.13 -1.16 -3.76
CA TYR A 58 14.37 -1.39 -3.01
C TYR A 58 14.54 -0.41 -1.86
N ALA A 59 14.36 0.90 -2.12
CA ALA A 59 14.43 1.92 -1.08
C ALA A 59 13.35 1.73 -0.01
N ALA A 60 12.14 1.38 -0.40
CA ALA A 60 11.02 1.12 0.51
C ALA A 60 11.30 -0.09 1.43
N VAL A 61 11.74 -1.20 0.86
CA VAL A 61 12.04 -2.42 1.63
C VAL A 61 13.23 -2.20 2.56
N ALA A 62 14.29 -1.53 2.11
CA ALA A 62 15.41 -1.14 2.98
C ALA A 62 14.93 -0.27 4.15
N THR A 63 14.09 0.73 3.88
CA THR A 63 13.48 1.59 4.90
C THR A 63 12.70 0.78 5.93
N ILE A 64 11.86 -0.14 5.47
CA ILE A 64 11.02 -0.98 6.33
C ILE A 64 11.87 -1.93 7.17
N LEU A 65 12.91 -2.56 6.59
CA LEU A 65 13.78 -3.49 7.32
C LEU A 65 14.65 -2.81 8.39
N LEU A 66 14.92 -1.51 8.25
CA LEU A 66 15.63 -0.71 9.26
C LEU A 66 14.69 -0.04 10.26
N SER A 67 13.38 -0.14 10.06
CA SER A 67 12.36 0.46 10.91
C SER A 67 12.18 -0.32 12.22
N GLU A 68 11.95 0.39 13.32
CA GLU A 68 11.72 -0.22 14.64
C GLU A 68 10.28 -0.76 14.77
N ASN A 69 9.30 -0.05 14.20
CA ASN A 69 7.88 -0.37 14.29
C ASN A 69 7.17 -0.12 12.93
N PRO A 70 7.52 -0.88 11.87
CA PRO A 70 6.89 -0.72 10.57
C PRO A 70 5.44 -1.20 10.58
N VAL A 71 4.56 -0.41 9.95
CA VAL A 71 3.13 -0.74 9.81
C VAL A 71 2.68 -0.66 8.36
N ILE A 72 1.94 -1.68 7.91
CA ILE A 72 1.28 -1.72 6.61
C ILE A 72 -0.20 -1.38 6.83
N SER A 73 -0.61 -0.23 6.33
CA SER A 73 -2.00 0.21 6.33
C SER A 73 -2.76 -0.52 5.23
N VAL A 74 -3.94 -1.05 5.53
CA VAL A 74 -4.76 -1.78 4.55
C VAL A 74 -6.17 -1.22 4.49
N ASN A 75 -6.69 -1.10 3.28
CA ASN A 75 -8.07 -0.70 2.98
C ASN A 75 -8.80 -1.80 2.23
N GLY A 76 -10.08 -1.57 1.91
CA GLY A 76 -10.90 -2.52 1.16
C GLY A 76 -10.27 -2.94 -0.18
N ASN A 77 -9.79 -1.98 -0.99
CA ASN A 77 -9.19 -2.28 -2.31
C ASN A 77 -7.94 -3.14 -2.19
N THR A 78 -7.04 -2.78 -1.26
CA THR A 78 -5.80 -3.54 -1.02
C THR A 78 -6.12 -4.96 -0.56
N THR A 79 -7.09 -5.11 0.35
CA THR A 79 -7.56 -6.41 0.84
C THR A 79 -8.15 -7.25 -0.30
N ALA A 80 -9.03 -6.68 -1.13
CA ALA A 80 -9.64 -7.38 -2.24
C ALA A 80 -8.63 -7.88 -3.28
N LEU A 81 -7.56 -7.12 -3.50
CA LEU A 81 -6.60 -7.39 -4.56
C LEU A 81 -5.46 -8.31 -4.13
N ALA A 82 -4.95 -8.12 -2.90
CA ALA A 82 -3.63 -8.60 -2.50
C ALA A 82 -3.52 -9.05 -1.02
N ILE A 83 -4.61 -9.51 -0.39
CA ILE A 83 -4.59 -9.91 1.04
C ILE A 83 -3.47 -10.91 1.38
N ASP A 84 -3.27 -11.95 0.58
CA ASP A 84 -2.27 -12.98 0.83
C ASP A 84 -0.85 -12.43 0.68
N GLU A 85 -0.62 -11.63 -0.37
CA GLU A 85 0.66 -11.00 -0.67
C GLU A 85 1.03 -9.96 0.41
N VAL A 86 0.05 -9.21 0.92
CA VAL A 86 0.23 -8.28 2.05
C VAL A 86 0.62 -9.04 3.31
N ILE A 87 -0.09 -10.12 3.65
CA ILE A 87 0.22 -10.95 4.82
C ILE A 87 1.63 -11.54 4.71
N GLN A 88 1.97 -12.06 3.53
CA GLN A 88 3.29 -12.64 3.27
C GLN A 88 4.39 -11.58 3.40
N PHE A 89 4.19 -10.39 2.82
CA PHE A 89 5.13 -9.30 2.94
C PHE A 89 5.29 -8.85 4.40
N ALA A 90 4.19 -8.63 5.13
CA ALA A 90 4.18 -8.25 6.53
C ALA A 90 4.97 -9.22 7.41
N LYS A 91 4.71 -10.53 7.27
CA LYS A 91 5.46 -11.59 7.96
C LYS A 91 6.94 -11.58 7.58
N THR A 92 7.24 -11.33 6.31
CA THR A 92 8.62 -11.24 5.83
C THR A 92 9.31 -10.07 6.50
N VAL A 93 8.78 -8.86 6.50
CA VAL A 93 9.46 -7.70 7.07
C VAL A 93 9.22 -7.49 8.57
N ASN A 94 8.53 -8.41 9.25
CA ASN A 94 8.09 -8.26 10.64
C ASN A 94 7.30 -6.96 10.89
N ALA A 95 6.44 -6.58 9.93
CA ALA A 95 5.57 -5.42 10.03
C ALA A 95 4.19 -5.80 10.56
N LYS A 96 3.56 -4.88 11.29
CA LYS A 96 2.15 -5.00 11.68
C LYS A 96 1.25 -4.63 10.50
N ILE A 97 0.01 -5.11 10.52
CA ILE A 97 -1.02 -4.74 9.55
C ILE A 97 -2.11 -4.00 10.30
N GLU A 98 -2.54 -2.84 9.81
CA GLU A 98 -3.61 -2.03 10.41
C GLU A 98 -4.70 -1.69 9.39
N ILE A 99 -5.95 -1.97 9.74
CA ILE A 99 -7.12 -1.54 8.96
C ILE A 99 -7.23 -0.02 9.04
N ASN A 100 -7.21 0.62 7.88
CA ASN A 100 -7.58 2.01 7.75
C ASN A 100 -8.52 2.23 6.57
N LEU A 101 -9.68 2.83 6.87
CA LEU A 101 -10.75 3.04 5.91
C LEU A 101 -11.10 4.52 5.85
N PHE A 102 -11.24 5.05 4.64
CA PHE A 102 -11.65 6.45 4.43
C PHE A 102 -13.10 6.68 4.89
N TYR A 103 -14.01 5.81 4.46
CA TYR A 103 -15.33 5.70 5.05
C TYR A 103 -15.23 4.56 6.04
N ARG A 104 -15.04 4.83 7.33
CA ARG A 104 -14.98 3.77 8.32
C ARG A 104 -16.40 3.41 8.73
N THR A 105 -16.74 2.13 8.61
CA THR A 105 -17.96 1.60 9.23
C THR A 105 -17.61 0.34 9.97
N ASP A 106 -18.28 0.17 11.09
CA ASP A 106 -18.21 -0.99 11.97
C ASP A 106 -18.29 -2.32 11.20
N GLU A 107 -19.29 -2.45 10.32
CA GLU A 107 -19.49 -3.64 9.50
C GLU A 107 -18.30 -3.94 8.57
N ARG A 108 -17.69 -2.91 7.96
CA ARG A 108 -16.54 -3.11 7.07
C ARG A 108 -15.29 -3.49 7.83
N VAL A 109 -15.08 -2.89 9.00
CA VAL A 109 -13.96 -3.23 9.88
C VAL A 109 -14.06 -4.69 10.31
N GLU A 110 -15.25 -5.15 10.72
CA GLU A 110 -15.48 -6.56 11.06
C GLU A 110 -15.21 -7.49 9.87
N LYS A 111 -15.80 -7.20 8.71
CA LYS A 111 -15.57 -8.02 7.50
C LYS A 111 -14.10 -8.13 7.13
N ILE A 112 -13.35 -7.03 7.14
CA ILE A 112 -11.92 -7.05 6.86
C ILE A 112 -11.17 -7.84 7.94
N THR A 113 -11.51 -7.63 9.22
CA THR A 113 -10.90 -8.38 10.33
C THR A 113 -11.09 -9.89 10.17
N GLU A 114 -12.30 -10.33 9.83
CA GLU A 114 -12.64 -11.73 9.57
C GLU A 114 -11.90 -12.29 8.36
N LEU A 115 -11.77 -11.51 7.28
CA LEU A 115 -11.01 -11.91 6.09
C LEU A 115 -9.53 -12.14 6.43
N TYR A 116 -8.87 -11.21 7.11
CA TYR A 116 -7.47 -11.41 7.53
C TYR A 116 -7.32 -12.62 8.46
N LYS A 117 -8.25 -12.82 9.39
CA LYS A 117 -8.27 -14.01 10.25
C LYS A 117 -8.40 -15.30 9.44
N LYS A 118 -9.30 -15.35 8.45
CA LYS A 118 -9.51 -16.50 7.55
C LYS A 118 -8.27 -16.80 6.70
N HIS A 119 -7.50 -15.77 6.34
CA HIS A 119 -6.23 -15.87 5.62
C HIS A 119 -5.01 -16.08 6.56
N GLY A 120 -5.23 -16.40 7.83
CA GLY A 120 -4.15 -16.77 8.76
C GLY A 120 -3.35 -15.60 9.33
N TYR A 121 -4.00 -14.43 9.48
CA TYR A 121 -3.47 -13.26 10.17
C TYR A 121 -4.52 -12.69 11.14
N SER A 122 -4.51 -13.16 12.39
CA SER A 122 -5.52 -12.79 13.40
C SER A 122 -5.18 -11.52 14.19
N GLN A 123 -3.94 -11.04 14.11
CA GLN A 123 -3.41 -9.90 14.88
C GLN A 123 -3.52 -8.57 14.12
N ILE A 124 -4.46 -8.44 13.20
CA ILE A 124 -4.68 -7.19 12.48
C ILE A 124 -5.16 -6.10 13.44
N LEU A 125 -4.59 -4.90 13.31
CA LEU A 125 -4.91 -3.73 14.12
C LEU A 125 -5.99 -2.87 13.45
N GLY A 126 -6.44 -1.83 14.14
CA GLY A 126 -7.49 -0.93 13.66
C GLY A 126 -8.87 -1.58 13.68
N THR A 127 -9.05 -2.61 14.52
CA THR A 127 -10.33 -3.30 14.76
C THR A 127 -11.27 -2.43 15.60
N LYS A 128 -12.44 -2.96 15.98
CA LYS A 128 -13.35 -2.27 16.91
C LYS A 128 -12.83 -2.23 18.34
N ASP A 129 -12.03 -3.22 18.71
CA ASP A 129 -11.52 -3.39 20.07
C ASP A 129 -10.19 -2.64 20.30
N ASP A 130 -9.61 -2.05 19.25
CA ASP A 130 -8.37 -1.30 19.32
C ASP A 130 -8.54 0.06 20.04
N ASP A 131 -7.57 0.43 20.89
CA ASP A 131 -7.48 1.80 21.43
C ASP A 131 -7.05 2.76 20.31
N ILE A 132 -8.00 3.56 19.83
CA ILE A 132 -7.78 4.53 18.75
C ILE A 132 -7.27 5.88 19.30
N LYS A 133 -6.21 6.39 18.67
CA LYS A 133 -5.64 7.73 18.91
C LYS A 133 -5.72 8.59 17.65
N TYR A 134 -5.58 9.90 17.83
CA TYR A 134 -5.53 10.86 16.74
C TYR A 134 -4.08 11.33 16.51
N LEU A 135 -3.64 11.30 15.26
CA LEU A 135 -2.31 11.73 14.80
C LEU A 135 -2.09 13.24 14.94
N LYS A 136 -3.17 14.03 15.13
CA LYS A 136 -3.15 15.48 15.34
C LYS A 136 -4.24 15.91 16.33
N SER A 137 -4.22 17.19 16.69
CA SER A 137 -5.23 17.85 17.53
C SER A 137 -6.63 17.89 16.90
N ILE A 138 -6.74 17.69 15.58
CA ILE A 138 -8.03 17.62 14.88
C ILE A 138 -8.54 16.19 14.95
N LYS A 139 -9.69 16.01 15.62
CA LYS A 139 -10.42 14.73 15.68
C LYS A 139 -11.21 14.53 14.39
N ASN A 140 -10.56 14.08 13.33
CA ASN A 140 -11.25 13.52 12.16
C ASN A 140 -10.88 12.04 11.99
N GLU A 141 -11.77 11.26 11.36
CA GLU A 141 -11.55 9.82 11.14
C GLU A 141 -10.26 9.56 10.33
N ARG A 142 -9.90 10.50 9.45
CA ARG A 142 -8.69 10.43 8.61
C ARG A 142 -7.38 10.56 9.39
N ALA A 143 -7.42 11.13 10.59
CA ALA A 143 -6.30 11.26 11.50
C ALA A 143 -6.32 10.18 12.59
N SER A 144 -7.25 9.23 12.57
CA SER A 144 -7.32 8.16 13.56
C SER A 144 -6.40 6.99 13.21
N ALA A 145 -5.84 6.34 14.23
CA ALA A 145 -4.95 5.20 14.12
C ALA A 145 -4.96 4.37 15.40
N SER A 146 -4.66 3.07 15.29
CA SER A 146 -4.43 2.23 16.47
C SER A 146 -3.23 2.74 17.26
N LYS A 147 -3.36 2.84 18.59
CA LYS A 147 -2.28 3.25 19.51
C LYS A 147 -1.02 2.43 19.29
N THR A 148 -1.17 1.12 19.09
CA THR A 148 -0.06 0.16 18.93
C THR A 148 0.35 -0.06 17.47
N GLY A 149 -0.33 0.60 16.52
CA GLY A 149 -0.03 0.56 15.10
C GLY A 149 0.47 1.91 14.58
N ILE A 150 -0.20 2.49 13.58
CA ILE A 150 0.21 3.69 12.85
C ILE A 150 0.51 4.86 13.80
N TYR A 151 -0.19 4.98 14.93
CA TYR A 151 0.08 6.05 15.90
C TYR A 151 1.53 5.99 16.43
N SER A 152 2.01 4.79 16.80
CA SER A 152 3.35 4.56 17.34
C SER A 152 4.37 4.14 16.28
N ALA A 153 3.97 4.01 15.01
CA ALA A 153 4.87 3.64 13.92
C ALA A 153 5.91 4.73 13.62
N ASP A 154 7.12 4.32 13.27
CA ASP A 154 8.16 5.15 12.68
C ASP A 154 8.13 5.09 11.14
N THR A 155 7.73 3.95 10.56
CA THR A 155 7.50 3.79 9.11
C THR A 155 6.10 3.26 8.81
N VAL A 156 5.42 3.83 7.82
CA VAL A 156 4.08 3.40 7.38
C VAL A 156 4.03 3.21 5.87
N LEU A 157 3.61 2.01 5.44
CA LEU A 157 3.26 1.70 4.04
C LEU A 157 1.76 1.87 3.85
N VAL A 158 1.36 2.80 2.96
CA VAL A 158 -0.03 3.19 2.66
C VAL A 158 -0.36 2.97 1.17
N PRO A 159 -0.71 1.75 0.75
CA PRO A 159 -1.14 1.46 -0.62
C PRO A 159 -2.52 2.04 -0.92
N LEU A 160 -2.70 2.59 -2.13
CA LEU A 160 -3.99 3.10 -2.62
C LEU A 160 -4.68 4.08 -1.64
N GLU A 161 -3.90 5.01 -1.08
CA GLU A 161 -4.31 5.89 0.01
C GLU A 161 -4.90 7.23 -0.47
N ASP A 162 -5.81 7.78 0.33
CA ASP A 162 -6.38 9.10 0.13
C ASP A 162 -5.37 10.23 0.37
N GLY A 163 -5.43 11.25 -0.47
CA GLY A 163 -4.48 12.37 -0.46
C GLY A 163 -4.51 13.19 0.83
N ASP A 164 -5.67 13.35 1.46
CA ASP A 164 -5.78 14.15 2.69
C ASP A 164 -5.13 13.41 3.87
N ARG A 165 -5.27 12.08 3.92
CA ARG A 165 -4.60 11.27 4.94
C ARG A 165 -3.09 11.20 4.72
N ALA A 166 -2.65 11.05 3.48
CA ALA A 166 -1.23 11.08 3.14
C ALA A 166 -0.55 12.38 3.60
N GLU A 167 -1.23 13.51 3.43
CA GLU A 167 -0.76 14.82 3.89
C GLU A 167 -0.75 14.95 5.43
N ILE A 168 -1.70 14.30 6.12
CA ILE A 168 -1.68 14.24 7.58
C ILE A 168 -0.46 13.44 8.03
N LEU A 169 -0.25 12.23 7.47
CA LEU A 169 0.85 11.33 7.82
C LEU A 169 2.22 11.97 7.54
N SER A 170 2.41 12.63 6.41
CA SER A 170 3.69 13.29 6.08
C SER A 170 4.08 14.38 7.08
N LYS A 171 3.09 14.94 7.81
CA LYS A 171 3.29 15.95 8.86
C LYS A 171 3.46 15.36 10.27
N THR A 172 3.60 14.04 10.40
CA THR A 172 3.77 13.37 11.71
C THR A 172 5.22 12.98 12.04
N GLY A 173 6.16 13.27 11.13
CA GLY A 173 7.57 12.88 11.28
C GLY A 173 7.85 11.40 11.01
N LYS A 174 6.82 10.63 10.62
CA LYS A 174 6.94 9.22 10.21
C LYS A 174 7.46 9.13 8.78
N LYS A 175 8.18 8.06 8.48
CA LYS A 175 8.51 7.68 7.11
C LYS A 175 7.29 7.10 6.41
N THR A 176 6.93 7.68 5.29
CA THR A 176 5.73 7.35 4.53
C THR A 176 6.08 6.74 3.19
N ILE A 177 5.56 5.54 2.92
CA ILE A 177 5.77 4.80 1.68
C ILE A 177 4.40 4.57 1.07
N THR A 178 4.23 4.81 -0.23
CA THR A 178 2.98 4.53 -0.93
C THR A 178 3.18 3.64 -2.15
N ILE A 179 2.13 2.89 -2.49
CA ILE A 179 1.98 2.20 -3.78
C ILE A 179 0.78 2.83 -4.46
N ASP A 180 1.03 3.56 -5.54
CA ASP A 180 0.00 4.28 -6.30
C ASP A 180 0.43 4.38 -7.77
N LEU A 181 -0.43 3.92 -8.67
CA LEU A 181 -0.22 3.98 -10.12
C LEU A 181 -0.21 5.41 -10.66
N ASN A 182 -0.80 6.37 -9.94
CA ASN A 182 -0.80 7.77 -10.33
C ASN A 182 0.42 8.52 -9.72
N PRO A 183 1.47 8.81 -10.50
CA PRO A 183 2.61 9.57 -10.00
C PRO A 183 2.27 11.03 -9.65
N LEU A 184 1.13 11.57 -10.11
CA LEU A 184 0.69 12.95 -9.87
C LEU A 184 -0.25 13.07 -8.67
N SER A 185 -0.65 11.96 -8.04
CA SER A 185 -1.57 12.02 -6.90
C SER A 185 -0.92 12.78 -5.74
N ARG A 186 -1.75 13.40 -4.90
CA ARG A 186 -1.25 14.08 -3.69
C ARG A 186 -0.44 13.10 -2.83
N THR A 187 -0.95 11.87 -2.65
CA THR A 187 -0.28 10.78 -1.93
C THR A 187 1.12 10.50 -2.48
N SER A 188 1.24 10.32 -3.80
CA SER A 188 2.55 10.12 -4.45
C SER A 188 3.48 11.30 -4.24
N GLN A 189 2.98 12.54 -4.33
CA GLN A 189 3.80 13.75 -4.20
C GLN A 189 4.24 14.04 -2.75
N THR A 190 3.48 13.60 -1.75
CA THR A 190 3.77 13.88 -0.33
C THR A 190 4.50 12.77 0.40
N SER A 191 4.53 11.55 -0.15
CA SER A 191 5.21 10.41 0.49
C SER A 191 6.74 10.53 0.40
N ASP A 192 7.46 9.97 1.39
CA ASP A 192 8.92 9.87 1.33
C ASP A 192 9.37 8.94 0.18
N ILE A 193 8.60 7.87 -0.09
CA ILE A 193 8.88 6.91 -1.17
C ILE A 193 7.58 6.55 -1.88
N SER A 194 7.55 6.72 -3.20
CA SER A 194 6.37 6.45 -4.03
C SER A 194 6.67 5.38 -5.07
N ILE A 195 6.02 4.23 -4.92
CA ILE A 195 6.10 3.09 -5.83
C ILE A 195 4.99 3.22 -6.86
N VAL A 196 5.37 3.65 -8.08
CA VAL A 196 4.44 3.80 -9.21
C VAL A 196 4.24 2.46 -9.90
N ASP A 197 3.46 1.60 -9.27
CA ASP A 197 3.16 0.25 -9.75
C ASP A 197 1.82 -0.25 -9.20
N ASN A 198 1.31 -1.34 -9.78
CA ASN A 198 0.10 -1.99 -9.31
C ASN A 198 0.41 -2.81 -8.04
N VAL A 199 -0.42 -2.70 -7.01
CA VAL A 199 -0.26 -3.41 -5.73
C VAL A 199 -0.08 -4.92 -5.90
N VAL A 200 -0.75 -5.52 -6.89
CA VAL A 200 -0.68 -6.97 -7.15
C VAL A 200 0.68 -7.41 -7.71
N ARG A 201 1.46 -6.48 -8.28
CA ARG A 201 2.85 -6.72 -8.69
C ARG A 201 3.82 -6.29 -7.60
N ALA A 202 3.54 -5.17 -6.95
CA ALA A 202 4.43 -4.55 -5.98
C ALA A 202 4.68 -5.43 -4.74
N PHE A 203 3.63 -5.97 -4.09
CA PHE A 203 3.81 -6.77 -2.87
C PHE A 203 4.65 -8.05 -3.11
N PRO A 204 4.40 -8.85 -4.18
CA PRO A 204 5.28 -9.96 -4.52
C PRO A 204 6.74 -9.54 -4.75
N PHE A 205 6.98 -8.49 -5.56
CA PHE A 205 8.34 -8.01 -5.82
C PHE A 205 9.03 -7.54 -4.53
N MET A 206 8.35 -6.76 -3.71
CA MET A 206 8.88 -6.28 -2.42
C MET A 206 9.17 -7.43 -1.46
N THR A 207 8.39 -8.52 -1.50
CA THR A 207 8.63 -9.71 -0.69
C THR A 207 9.93 -10.40 -1.09
N GLU A 208 10.19 -10.57 -2.39
CA GLU A 208 11.46 -11.14 -2.85
C GLU A 208 12.65 -10.23 -2.50
N ILE A 209 12.50 -8.91 -2.73
CA ILE A 209 13.52 -7.93 -2.31
C ILE A 209 13.80 -8.03 -0.81
N ALA A 210 12.76 -8.20 0.03
CA ALA A 210 12.94 -8.30 1.47
C ALA A 210 13.70 -9.55 1.89
N LYS A 211 13.47 -10.69 1.22
CA LYS A 211 14.24 -11.92 1.45
C LYS A 211 15.71 -11.71 1.12
N ASP A 212 16.00 -11.06 0.00
CA ASP A 212 17.37 -10.78 -0.43
C ASP A 212 18.08 -9.83 0.53
N LEU A 213 17.43 -8.70 0.87
CA LEU A 213 18.03 -7.63 1.67
C LEU A 213 18.22 -7.97 3.15
N LYS A 214 17.42 -8.90 3.71
CA LYS A 214 17.52 -9.31 5.12
C LYS A 214 18.88 -9.83 5.54
N THR A 215 19.62 -10.40 4.60
CA THR A 215 20.94 -11.02 4.85
C THR A 215 22.09 -10.07 4.52
N GLN A 216 21.78 -8.87 4.01
CA GLN A 216 22.77 -7.90 3.60
C GLN A 216 23.21 -7.01 4.75
N ASP A 217 24.35 -6.34 4.57
CA ASP A 217 24.87 -5.40 5.54
C ASP A 217 23.95 -4.19 5.72
N LYS A 218 23.82 -3.71 6.96
CA LYS A 218 22.97 -2.56 7.28
C LYS A 218 23.44 -1.30 6.56
N GLN A 219 24.76 -1.11 6.36
CA GLN A 219 25.27 0.06 5.65
C GLN A 219 24.81 0.07 4.18
N LEU A 220 24.67 -1.10 3.55
CA LEU A 220 24.14 -1.20 2.20
C LEU A 220 22.69 -0.69 2.14
N LEU A 221 21.84 -1.11 3.09
CA LEU A 221 20.45 -0.65 3.17
C LEU A 221 20.38 0.86 3.42
N ILE A 222 21.22 1.40 4.31
CA ILE A 222 21.32 2.84 4.57
C ILE A 222 21.69 3.61 3.29
N ASN A 223 22.66 3.10 2.52
CA ASN A 223 23.06 3.73 1.26
C ASN A 223 21.91 3.73 0.24
N MET A 224 21.17 2.61 0.11
CA MET A 224 19.99 2.53 -0.76
C MET A 224 18.93 3.59 -0.42
N ILE A 225 18.74 3.90 0.87
CA ILE A 225 17.80 4.92 1.32
C ILE A 225 18.34 6.32 0.99
N ASN A 226 19.61 6.59 1.30
CA ASN A 226 20.24 7.90 1.09
C ASN A 226 20.35 8.28 -0.38
N ASP A 227 20.55 7.29 -1.26
CA ASP A 227 20.67 7.50 -2.70
C ASP A 227 19.31 7.68 -3.40
N PHE A 228 18.19 7.43 -2.69
CA PHE A 228 16.86 7.53 -3.25
C PHE A 228 16.28 8.94 -3.13
N ASP A 229 16.01 9.56 -4.29
CA ASP A 229 15.25 10.81 -4.40
C ASP A 229 13.87 10.54 -5.01
N ASN A 230 12.82 10.67 -4.20
CA ASN A 230 11.45 10.42 -4.63
C ASN A 230 10.98 11.38 -5.73
N ARG A 231 11.38 12.67 -5.67
CA ARG A 231 10.98 13.65 -6.69
C ARG A 231 11.63 13.33 -8.03
N LYS A 232 12.90 12.92 -8.02
CA LYS A 232 13.59 12.42 -9.22
C LYS A 232 12.91 11.15 -9.75
N ASN A 233 12.59 10.21 -8.86
CA ASN A 233 11.96 8.95 -9.23
C ASN A 233 10.57 9.15 -9.87
N LEU A 234 9.74 10.03 -9.31
CA LEU A 234 8.44 10.39 -9.86
C LEU A 234 8.55 11.10 -11.21
N LYS A 235 9.54 12.00 -11.39
CA LYS A 235 9.82 12.62 -12.70
C LYS A 235 10.19 11.59 -13.75
N GLU A 236 11.01 10.59 -13.38
CA GLU A 236 11.35 9.48 -14.28
C GLU A 236 10.13 8.61 -14.60
N ALA A 237 9.30 8.28 -13.61
CA ALA A 237 8.05 7.56 -13.82
C ALA A 237 7.14 8.32 -14.79
N LEU A 238 6.95 9.63 -14.60
CA LEU A 238 6.15 10.49 -15.48
C LEU A 238 6.62 10.51 -16.95
N LYS A 239 7.93 10.44 -17.19
CA LYS A 239 8.46 10.38 -18.56
C LYS A 239 8.02 9.11 -19.29
N LEU A 240 7.78 8.01 -18.57
CA LEU A 240 7.31 6.75 -19.17
C LEU A 240 5.89 6.86 -19.73
N PHE A 241 5.05 7.73 -19.16
CA PHE A 241 3.69 8.00 -19.65
C PHE A 241 3.67 8.83 -20.94
N LYS A 242 4.75 9.57 -21.24
CA LYS A 242 4.85 10.44 -22.43
C LYS A 242 5.47 9.75 -23.65
N ASN A 243 6.22 8.68 -23.43
CA ASN A 243 7.06 8.04 -24.44
C ASN A 243 6.41 6.77 -25.02
N LYS A 244 5.09 6.70 -25.03
CA LYS A 244 4.30 5.60 -25.57
C LYS A 244 3.18 6.12 -26.45
#